data_AF-A0A2R7KVN8-F1
#
_entry.id   AF-A0A2R7KVN8-F1
#
_cell.length_a   1.000
_cell.length_b   1.000
_cell.length_c   1.000
_cell.angle_alpha   90.00
_cell.angle_beta   90.00
_cell.angle_gamma   90.00
#
_symmetry.space_group_name_H-M   'P 1'
#
loop_
_entity.id
_entity.type
_entity.pdbx_description
1 polymer ?
#
loop_
_entity_poly.entity_id
_entity_poly.type
_entity_poly.pdbx_seq_one_letter_code
_entity_poly.pdbx_strand_id
1 'polypeptide(L)'
;MKEIFDKLSAQCSEMITKRYSTSFSLGIYFLNERLRQPIYSIYGFVRLADEIVDSFHNYNKVILLSKFKRDCFEAIEDGISLN
;
A
#
# COMPACT_ATOMS: atom_id res chain seq x y z
N MET A 1 -10.05 18.12 -5.59
CA MET A 1 -9.72 16.89 -6.36
C MET A 1 -8.71 16.01 -5.65
N LYS A 2 -7.54 16.52 -5.21
CA LYS A 2 -6.55 15.72 -4.46
C LYS A 2 -7.09 15.11 -3.17
N GLU A 3 -7.91 15.83 -2.41
CA GLU A 3 -8.52 15.30 -1.18
C GLU A 3 -9.38 14.04 -1.40
N ILE A 4 -10.10 13.96 -2.54
CA ILE A 4 -10.89 12.78 -2.89
C ILE A 4 -9.94 11.60 -3.16
N PHE A 5 -8.87 11.84 -3.90
CA PHE A 5 -7.84 10.84 -4.16
C PHE A 5 -7.18 10.37 -2.87
N ASP A 6 -6.73 11.29 -2.00
CA ASP A 6 -6.05 10.95 -0.74
C ASP A 6 -6.96 10.12 0.18
N LYS A 7 -8.26 10.47 0.27
CA LYS A 7 -9.25 9.68 1.04
C LYS A 7 -9.48 8.30 0.43
N LEU A 8 -9.64 8.23 -0.90
CA LEU A 8 -9.86 6.97 -1.59
C LEU A 8 -8.65 6.03 -1.43
N SER A 9 -7.43 6.54 -1.62
CA SER A 9 -6.19 5.79 -1.45
C SER A 9 -6.06 5.25 -0.02
N ALA A 10 -6.34 6.08 0.98
CA ALA A 10 -6.36 5.66 2.38
C ALA A 10 -7.36 4.51 2.65
N GLN A 11 -8.57 4.60 2.10
CA GLN A 11 -9.60 3.55 2.21
C GLN A 11 -9.19 2.27 1.49
N CYS A 12 -8.57 2.38 0.31
CA CYS A 12 -8.05 1.23 -0.43
C CYS A 12 -6.99 0.48 0.40
N SER A 13 -6.03 1.19 1.00
CA SER A 13 -4.99 0.55 1.82
C SER A 13 -5.57 -0.13 3.06
N GLU A 14 -6.56 0.49 3.71
CA GLU A 14 -7.27 -0.13 4.83
C GLU A 14 -8.01 -1.41 4.39
N MET A 15 -8.71 -1.36 3.25
CA MET A 15 -9.41 -2.52 2.70
C MET A 15 -8.45 -3.65 2.33
N ILE A 16 -7.31 -3.34 1.70
CA ILE A 16 -6.26 -4.32 1.40
C ILE A 16 -5.81 -4.99 2.69
N THR A 17 -5.44 -4.21 3.71
CA THR A 17 -4.97 -4.75 4.99
C THR A 17 -5.99 -5.69 5.64
N LYS A 18 -7.26 -5.26 5.71
CA LYS A 18 -8.35 -6.06 6.29
C LYS A 18 -8.63 -7.35 5.52
N ARG A 19 -8.49 -7.35 4.19
CA ARG A 19 -8.69 -8.54 3.36
C ARG A 19 -7.53 -9.53 3.44
N TYR A 20 -6.30 -9.04 3.48
CA TYR A 20 -5.11 -9.90 3.49
C TYR A 20 -4.70 -10.36 4.89
N SER A 21 -5.01 -9.62 5.96
CA SER A 21 -4.63 -10.02 7.31
C SER A 21 -5.60 -9.52 8.38
N THR A 22 -6.43 -10.44 8.87
CA THR A 22 -7.35 -10.19 9.98
C THR A 22 -6.61 -9.99 11.30
N SER A 23 -5.55 -10.76 11.55
CA SER A 23 -4.72 -10.67 12.76
C SER A 23 -3.95 -9.35 12.82
N PHE A 24 -3.34 -8.93 11.72
CA PHE A 24 -2.62 -7.65 11.68
C PHE A 24 -3.58 -6.46 11.79
N SER A 25 -4.74 -6.52 11.13
CA SER A 25 -5.79 -5.50 11.28
C SER A 25 -6.27 -5.35 12.72
N LEU A 26 -6.41 -6.46 13.44
CA LEU A 26 -6.71 -6.45 14.88
C LEU A 26 -5.57 -5.83 15.69
N GLY A 27 -4.31 -6.14 15.35
CA GLY A 27 -3.14 -5.50 15.96
C GLY A 27 -3.13 -3.99 15.80
N ILE A 28 -3.42 -3.49 14.59
CA ILE A 28 -3.53 -2.04 14.30
C ILE A 28 -4.62 -1.39 15.15
N TYR A 29 -5.75 -2.08 15.37
CA TYR A 29 -6.85 -1.55 16.17
C TYR A 29 -6.43 -1.19 17.61
N PHE A 30 -5.46 -1.91 18.19
CA PHE A 30 -4.95 -1.61 19.55
C PHE A 30 -3.99 -0.41 19.60
N LEU A 31 -3.56 0.13 18.46
CA LEU A 31 -2.72 1.32 18.41
C LEU A 31 -3.55 2.59 18.52
N ASN A 32 -2.88 3.70 18.86
CA ASN A 32 -3.50 5.03 18.90
C ASN A 32 -4.17 5.34 17.55
N GLU A 33 -5.38 5.89 17.60
CA GLU A 33 -6.21 6.17 16.42
C GLU A 33 -5.47 6.95 15.33
N ARG A 34 -4.63 7.93 15.72
CA ARG A 34 -3.85 8.75 14.78
C ARG A 34 -2.80 7.95 14.00
N LEU A 35 -2.37 6.80 14.51
CA LEU A 35 -1.36 5.94 13.88
C LEU A 35 -1.97 4.87 12.97
N ARG A 36 -3.25 4.54 13.14
CA ARG A 36 -3.87 3.41 12.43
C ARG A 36 -3.85 3.60 10.92
N GLN A 37 -4.30 4.76 10.44
CA GLN A 37 -4.37 5.05 9.01
C GLN A 37 -2.99 5.07 8.33
N PRO A 38 -1.95 5.74 8.88
CA PRO A 38 -0.59 5.63 8.36
C PRO A 38 -0.09 4.18 8.25
N ILE A 39 -0.38 3.33 9.25
CA ILE A 39 0.06 1.93 9.24
C ILE A 39 -0.71 1.13 8.17
N TYR A 40 -2.02 1.35 8.02
CA TYR A 40 -2.78 0.77 6.92
C TYR A 40 -2.21 1.17 5.57
N SER A 41 -1.84 2.44 5.38
CA SER A 41 -1.23 2.94 4.14
C SER A 41 0.10 2.25 3.82
N ILE A 42 0.99 2.11 4.81
CA ILE A 42 2.27 1.41 4.62
C ILE A 42 2.05 -0.07 4.30
N TYR A 43 1.21 -0.76 5.07
CA TYR A 43 0.94 -2.18 4.84
C TYR A 43 0.29 -2.42 3.48
N GLY A 44 -0.73 -1.62 3.12
CA GLY A 44 -1.41 -1.71 1.83
C GLY A 44 -0.44 -1.56 0.66
N PHE A 45 0.49 -0.60 0.75
CA PHE A 45 1.52 -0.38 -0.28
C PHE A 45 2.47 -1.58 -0.41
N VAL A 46 3.07 -2.06 0.69
CA VAL A 46 4.02 -3.19 0.62
C VAL A 46 3.33 -4.51 0.26
N ARG A 47 2.03 -4.67 0.56
CA ARG A 47 1.25 -5.84 0.12
C ARG A 47 1.17 -5.93 -1.40
N LEU A 48 1.10 -4.81 -2.11
CA LEU A 48 1.14 -4.81 -3.57
C LEU A 48 2.49 -5.32 -4.11
N ALA A 49 3.60 -4.95 -3.46
CA ALA A 49 4.91 -5.48 -3.78
C ALA A 49 4.98 -7.01 -3.53
N ASP A 50 4.34 -7.48 -2.47
CA ASP A 50 4.26 -8.91 -2.17
C ASP A 50 3.47 -9.67 -3.25
N GLU A 51 2.32 -9.15 -3.71
CA GLU A 51 1.56 -9.76 -4.80
C GLU A 51 2.33 -9.85 -6.13
N ILE A 52 3.19 -8.87 -6.42
CA ILE A 52 4.07 -8.92 -7.58
C ILE A 52 4.97 -10.17 -7.51
N VAL A 53 5.49 -10.49 -6.32
CA VAL A 53 6.40 -11.62 -6.12
C VAL A 53 5.65 -12.94 -5.96
N ASP A 54 4.53 -12.94 -5.24
CA ASP A 54 3.81 -14.15 -4.86
C ASP A 54 2.82 -14.61 -5.92
N SER A 55 2.07 -13.71 -6.54
CA SER A 55 0.86 -14.05 -7.31
C SER A 55 1.01 -13.90 -8.82
N PHE A 56 1.83 -12.97 -9.30
CA PHE A 56 1.89 -12.60 -10.73
C PHE A 56 2.77 -13.53 -11.58
N HIS A 57 2.53 -14.84 -11.52
CA HIS A 57 3.39 -15.88 -12.14
C HIS A 57 3.57 -15.74 -13.66
N ASN A 58 2.61 -15.16 -14.36
CA ASN A 58 2.63 -15.00 -15.82
C ASN A 58 3.19 -13.63 -16.27
N TYR A 59 3.77 -12.85 -15.37
CA TYR A 59 4.32 -11.54 -15.65
C TYR A 59 5.80 -11.47 -15.31
N ASN A 60 6.51 -10.51 -15.91
CA ASN A 60 7.91 -10.27 -15.58
C ASN A 60 8.03 -9.55 -14.22
N LYS A 61 8.10 -10.34 -13.15
CA LYS A 61 8.16 -9.87 -11.75
C LYS A 61 9.34 -8.92 -11.49
N VAL A 62 10.50 -9.18 -12.11
CA VAL A 62 11.70 -8.34 -11.96
C VAL A 62 11.44 -6.94 -12.49
N ILE A 63 10.84 -6.83 -13.68
CA ILE A 63 10.50 -5.53 -14.27
C ILE A 63 9.42 -4.82 -13.43
N LEU A 64 8.36 -5.54 -13.04
CA LEU A 64 7.28 -4.97 -12.24
C LEU A 64 7.78 -4.42 -10.89
N LEU A 65 8.55 -5.22 -10.15
CA LEU A 65 9.07 -4.81 -8.85
C LEU A 65 10.09 -3.66 -8.99
N SER A 66 10.94 -3.69 -10.02
CA SER A 66 11.90 -2.62 -10.29
C SER A 66 11.20 -1.30 -10.63
N LYS A 67 10.12 -1.37 -11.41
CA LYS A 67 9.28 -0.20 -11.71
C LYS A 67 8.59 0.30 -10.45
N PHE A 68 7.89 -0.57 -9.72
CA PHE A 68 7.19 -0.21 -8.48
C PHE A 68 8.10 0.49 -7.46
N LYS A 69 9.34 0.00 -7.31
CA LYS A 69 10.36 0.64 -6.48
C LYS A 69 10.76 2.02 -7.00
N ARG A 70 11.00 2.17 -8.30
CA ARG A 70 11.39 3.46 -8.89
C ARG A 70 10.30 4.50 -8.70
N ASP A 71 9.07 4.14 -9.08
CA ASP A 71 7.90 5.00 -8.98
C ASP A 71 7.65 5.42 -7.51
N CYS A 72 8.01 4.59 -6.52
CA CYS A 72 7.96 4.94 -5.10
C CYS A 72 8.94 6.08 -4.73
N PHE A 73 10.19 6.00 -5.17
CA PHE A 73 11.18 7.04 -4.87
C PHE A 73 10.89 8.33 -5.64
N GLU A 74 10.48 8.24 -6.89
CA GLU A 74 10.02 9.39 -7.68
C GLU A 74 8.83 10.07 -6.98
N ALA A 75 7.85 9.31 -6.49
CA ALA A 75 6.72 9.86 -5.74
C ALA A 75 7.10 10.57 -4.44
N ILE A 76 8.16 10.11 -3.76
CA ILE A 76 8.69 10.77 -2.55
C ILE A 76 9.33 12.11 -2.94
N GLU A 77 10.09 12.15 -4.03
CA GLU A 77 10.72 13.37 -4.54
C GLU A 77 9.68 14.40 -5.04
N ASP A 78 8.68 13.94 -5.78
CA ASP A 78 7.65 14.78 -6.39
C ASP A 78 6.51 15.15 -5.43
N GLY A 79 6.40 14.47 -4.28
CA GLY A 79 5.35 14.68 -3.29
C GLY A 79 3.96 14.16 -3.72
N ILE A 80 3.91 13.25 -4.70
CA ILE A 80 2.68 12.64 -5.20
C ILE A 80 2.91 11.19 -5.63
N SER A 81 2.14 10.25 -5.08
CA SER A 81 2.17 8.83 -5.46
C SER A 81 0.90 8.44 -6.21
N LEU A 82 1.07 7.67 -7.28
CA LEU A 82 -0.02 6.97 -7.98
C LEU A 82 0.01 5.45 -7.75
N ASN A 83 1.02 4.96 -7.03
CA ASN A 83 1.10 3.58 -6.55
C ASN A 83 0.26 3.34 -5.31
#